data_AF-A0A956Z9H1-F1
#
_entry.id   AF-A0A956Z9H1-F1
#
_cell.length_a   1.000
_cell.length_b   1.000
_cell.length_c   1.000
_cell.angle_alpha   90.00
_cell.angle_beta   90.00
_cell.angle_gamma   90.00
#
_symmetry.space_group_name_H-M   'P 1'
#
loop_
_entity.id
_entity.type
_entity.pdbx_description
1 polymer ?
#
loop_
_entity_poly.entity_id
_entity_poly.type
_entity_poly.pdbx_seq_one_letter_code
_entity_poly.pdbx_strand_id
1 'polypeptide(L)'
;LRAIMGQQPDISMQMISAPALSSLWLFLVFGIVFGVFGVLFNFLLVKTLDFFAGLKGHIFSMTGLLVGGLIGLLAWFFPDTIGGGYSVIPKALTGTFPVMVLLILFAARFGTTMISYGSGAPGGIFAPMLALGTLFGMWFGHYAGFYFPGIDIRPESFAVAGMAALFCATVRAPLTGIALTIEMTGNYFLILPLIITCLTATVVAEGLGGKPIYTVLLRRTLNLSKKVEVGSGGTSTG
;
A
#
# COMPACT_ATOMS: atom_id res chain seq x y z
N LEU A 1 17.60 10.84 16.65
CA LEU A 1 17.27 10.74 15.20
C LEU A 1 16.95 12.09 14.56
N ARG A 2 16.01 12.90 15.09
CA ARG A 2 15.70 14.26 14.56
C ARG A 2 16.91 15.21 14.53
N ALA A 3 17.84 15.07 15.48
CA ALA A 3 19.11 15.81 15.48
C ALA A 3 20.08 15.42 14.33
N ILE A 4 19.87 14.27 13.68
CA ILE A 4 20.74 13.74 12.61
C ILE A 4 20.06 13.85 11.24
N MET A 5 18.75 13.62 11.14
CA MET A 5 18.00 13.58 9.87
C MET A 5 17.17 14.85 9.58
N GLY A 6 17.10 15.80 10.51
CA GLY A 6 16.31 17.02 10.36
C GLY A 6 14.91 16.94 10.96
N GLN A 7 14.20 18.07 10.94
CA GLN A 7 12.91 18.28 11.61
C GLN A 7 11.72 18.30 10.64
N GLN A 8 11.97 18.04 9.35
CA GLN A 8 10.96 18.11 8.30
C GLN A 8 10.15 16.81 8.20
N PRO A 9 8.90 16.87 7.71
CA PRO A 9 8.11 15.68 7.41
C PRO A 9 8.80 14.80 6.35
N ASP A 10 8.62 13.48 6.45
CA ASP A 10 9.20 12.52 5.49
C ASP A 10 8.65 12.70 4.07
N ILE A 11 7.41 13.21 3.94
CA ILE A 11 6.78 13.55 2.67
C ILE A 11 6.54 15.06 2.66
N SER A 12 7.47 15.81 2.08
CA SER A 12 7.31 17.25 1.91
C SER A 12 6.24 17.54 0.86
N MET A 13 5.12 18.14 1.28
CA MET A 13 4.07 18.61 0.39
C MET A 13 3.54 19.97 0.85
N GLN A 14 2.89 20.72 -0.05
CA GLN A 14 2.26 21.97 0.31
C GLN A 14 1.04 21.73 1.21
N MET A 15 0.73 22.69 2.08
CA MET A 15 -0.48 22.67 2.88
C MET A 15 -1.71 22.71 1.97
N ILE A 16 -2.49 21.64 2.04
CA ILE A 16 -3.75 21.47 1.29
C ILE A 16 -4.87 22.01 2.17
N SER A 17 -5.67 22.93 1.63
CA SER A 17 -6.86 23.48 2.28
C SER A 17 -7.86 22.38 2.62
N ALA A 18 -8.64 22.60 3.67
CA ALA A 18 -9.73 21.68 4.04
C ALA A 18 -10.72 21.53 2.86
N PRO A 19 -11.07 20.32 2.44
CA PRO A 19 -12.05 20.10 1.37
C PRO A 19 -13.42 20.64 1.76
N ALA A 20 -14.18 21.10 0.77
CA ALA A 20 -15.57 21.52 0.98
C ALA A 20 -16.39 20.36 1.58
N LEU A 21 -17.32 20.66 2.49
CA LEU A 21 -18.21 19.65 3.09
C LEU A 21 -18.98 18.84 2.02
N SER A 22 -19.32 19.49 0.91
CA SER A 22 -19.97 18.88 -0.25
C SER A 22 -19.11 17.82 -0.95
N SER A 23 -17.79 17.77 -0.71
CA SER A 23 -16.89 16.75 -1.27
C SER A 23 -16.77 15.49 -0.40
N LEU A 24 -17.23 15.51 0.85
CA LEU A 24 -16.98 14.44 1.82
C LEU A 24 -17.61 13.09 1.42
N TRP A 25 -18.71 13.11 0.68
CA TRP A 25 -19.32 11.87 0.16
C TRP A 25 -18.42 11.16 -0.86
N LEU A 26 -17.56 11.88 -1.59
CA LEU A 26 -16.57 11.28 -2.49
C LEU A 26 -15.52 10.51 -1.71
N PHE A 27 -15.10 11.01 -0.54
CA PHE A 27 -14.19 10.30 0.36
C PHE A 27 -14.82 9.03 0.95
N LEU A 28 -16.13 9.03 1.17
CA LEU A 28 -16.87 7.83 1.54
C LEU A 28 -16.83 6.80 0.41
N VAL A 29 -17.20 7.18 -0.82
CA VAL A 29 -17.14 6.29 -2.00
C VAL A 29 -15.73 5.75 -2.20
N PHE A 30 -14.73 6.62 -2.09
CA PHE A 30 -13.33 6.27 -2.19
C PHE A 30 -12.88 5.28 -1.10
N GLY A 31 -13.37 5.45 0.13
CA GLY A 31 -13.19 4.50 1.22
C GLY A 31 -13.78 3.13 0.89
N ILE A 32 -14.97 3.07 0.28
CA ILE A 32 -15.55 1.80 -0.18
C ILE A 32 -14.62 1.11 -1.19
N VAL A 33 -14.16 1.85 -2.20
CA VAL A 33 -13.23 1.34 -3.22
C VAL A 33 -11.96 0.78 -2.57
N PHE A 34 -11.36 1.51 -1.63
CA PHE A 34 -10.17 1.04 -0.92
C PHE A 34 -10.44 -0.14 0.02
N GLY A 35 -11.65 -0.25 0.57
CA GLY A 35 -12.07 -1.43 1.31
C GLY A 35 -12.03 -2.68 0.43
N VAL A 36 -12.68 -2.64 -0.74
CA VAL A 36 -12.63 -3.75 -1.71
C VAL A 36 -11.18 -4.04 -2.12
N PHE A 37 -10.42 -2.98 -2.44
CA PHE A 37 -9.05 -3.11 -2.90
C PHE A 37 -8.12 -3.69 -1.83
N GLY A 38 -8.29 -3.35 -0.55
CA GLY A 38 -7.51 -3.91 0.55
C GLY A 38 -7.75 -5.42 0.74
N VAL A 39 -8.98 -5.89 0.57
CA VAL A 39 -9.28 -7.33 0.60
C VAL A 39 -8.62 -8.05 -0.58
N LEU A 40 -8.70 -7.46 -1.78
CA LEU A 40 -8.03 -7.98 -2.98
C LEU A 40 -6.52 -8.01 -2.80
N PHE A 41 -5.92 -6.94 -2.26
CA PHE A 41 -4.50 -6.84 -1.96
C PHE A 41 -4.06 -7.98 -1.02
N ASN A 42 -4.75 -8.16 0.10
CA ASN A 42 -4.44 -9.23 1.06
C ASN A 42 -4.54 -10.62 0.43
N PHE A 43 -5.60 -10.86 -0.35
CA PHE A 43 -5.81 -12.12 -1.03
C PHE A 43 -4.70 -12.44 -2.04
N LEU A 44 -4.35 -11.48 -2.90
CA LEU A 44 -3.31 -11.68 -3.91
C LEU A 44 -1.91 -11.79 -3.28
N LEU A 45 -1.65 -11.05 -2.20
CA LEU A 45 -0.39 -11.15 -1.47
C LEU A 45 -0.20 -12.56 -0.91
N VAL A 46 -1.21 -13.09 -0.22
CA VAL A 46 -1.16 -14.46 0.32
C VAL A 46 -1.04 -15.49 -0.79
N LYS A 47 -1.78 -15.34 -1.90
CA LYS A 47 -1.63 -16.21 -3.07
C LYS A 47 -0.22 -16.18 -3.65
N THR A 48 0.40 -15.01 -3.70
CA THR A 48 1.77 -14.89 -4.20
C THR A 48 2.76 -15.56 -3.26
N LEU A 49 2.59 -15.42 -1.94
CA LEU A 49 3.38 -16.17 -0.95
C LEU A 49 3.19 -17.69 -1.07
N ASP A 50 1.97 -18.16 -1.34
CA ASP A 50 1.70 -19.59 -1.57
C ASP A 50 2.35 -20.10 -2.86
N PHE A 51 2.29 -19.30 -3.92
CA PHE A 51 2.93 -19.61 -5.19
C PHE A 51 4.45 -19.79 -5.03
N PHE A 52 5.13 -18.83 -4.40
CA PHE A 52 6.58 -18.92 -4.19
C PHE A 52 6.96 -20.03 -3.18
N ALA A 53 6.15 -20.27 -2.15
CA ALA A 53 6.37 -21.39 -1.22
C ALA A 53 6.18 -22.77 -1.88
N GLY A 54 5.42 -22.86 -2.97
CA GLY A 54 5.24 -24.08 -3.75
C GLY A 54 6.43 -24.43 -4.65
N LEU A 55 7.34 -23.49 -4.89
CA LEU A 55 8.54 -23.71 -5.71
C LEU A 55 9.54 -24.58 -4.93
N LYS A 56 9.95 -25.72 -5.51
CA LYS A 56 10.88 -26.69 -4.90
C LYS A 56 12.18 -26.80 -5.70
N GLY A 57 13.25 -27.22 -5.04
CA GLY A 57 14.53 -27.57 -5.67
C GLY A 57 15.31 -26.36 -6.21
N HIS A 58 16.00 -26.54 -7.35
CA HIS A 58 16.86 -25.52 -7.96
C HIS A 58 16.11 -24.22 -8.29
N ILE A 59 14.81 -24.31 -8.61
CA ILE A 59 13.95 -23.16 -8.91
C ILE A 59 13.84 -22.23 -7.69
N PHE A 60 13.71 -22.77 -6.47
CA PHE A 60 13.68 -21.95 -5.25
C PHE A 60 14.97 -21.15 -5.09
N SER A 61 16.14 -21.78 -5.31
CA SER A 61 17.43 -21.11 -5.22
C SER A 61 17.62 -20.02 -6.28
N MET A 62 17.00 -20.17 -7.46
CA MET A 62 17.05 -19.17 -8.53
C MET A 62 16.03 -18.04 -8.36
N THR A 63 15.01 -18.17 -7.50
CA THR A 63 13.98 -17.13 -7.32
C THR A 63 14.57 -15.78 -6.94
N GLY A 64 15.53 -15.75 -6.01
CA GLY A 64 16.22 -14.52 -5.62
C GLY A 64 16.95 -13.86 -6.78
N LEU A 65 17.61 -14.66 -7.64
CA LEU A 65 18.32 -14.17 -8.82
C LEU A 65 17.33 -13.63 -9.87
N LEU A 66 16.24 -14.35 -10.14
CA LEU A 66 15.25 -13.97 -11.14
C LEU A 66 14.48 -12.72 -10.72
N VAL A 67 13.99 -12.68 -9.47
CA VAL A 67 13.28 -11.52 -8.93
C VAL A 67 14.23 -10.34 -8.78
N GLY A 68 15.43 -10.54 -8.25
CA GLY A 68 16.44 -9.48 -8.14
C GLY A 68 16.86 -8.93 -9.50
N GLY A 69 17.06 -9.80 -10.49
CA GLY A 69 17.38 -9.42 -11.87
C GLY A 69 16.24 -8.65 -12.53
N LEU A 70 14.99 -9.09 -12.37
CA LEU A 70 13.82 -8.38 -12.86
C LEU A 70 13.68 -6.99 -12.22
N ILE A 71 13.79 -6.90 -10.89
CA ILE A 71 13.70 -5.63 -10.16
C ILE A 71 14.87 -4.71 -10.51
N GLY A 72 16.08 -5.26 -10.68
CA GLY A 72 17.26 -4.50 -11.13
C GLY A 72 17.11 -3.96 -12.56
N LEU A 73 16.56 -4.75 -13.48
CA LEU A 73 16.25 -4.31 -14.84
C LEU A 73 15.20 -3.19 -14.84
N LEU A 74 14.13 -3.36 -14.07
CA LEU A 74 13.11 -2.32 -13.89
C LEU A 74 13.68 -1.06 -13.24
N ALA A 75 14.65 -1.18 -12.33
CA ALA A 75 15.32 -0.03 -11.74
C ALA A 75 16.10 0.80 -12.77
N TRP A 76 16.66 0.15 -13.80
CA TRP A 76 17.39 0.83 -14.87
C TRP A 76 16.47 1.55 -15.87
N PHE A 77 15.42 0.87 -16.35
CA PHE A 77 14.54 1.42 -17.39
C PHE A 77 13.35 2.20 -16.85
N PHE A 78 12.79 1.79 -15.71
CA PHE A 78 11.54 2.31 -15.15
C PHE A 78 11.66 2.50 -13.62
N PRO A 79 12.54 3.40 -13.15
CA PRO A 79 12.88 3.55 -11.73
C PRO A 79 11.67 3.88 -10.82
N ASP A 80 10.61 4.50 -11.37
CA ASP A 80 9.41 4.83 -10.61
C ASP A 80 8.50 3.60 -10.32
N THR A 81 8.78 2.43 -10.90
CA THR A 81 8.01 1.19 -10.68
C THR A 81 8.53 0.33 -9.52
N ILE A 82 9.69 0.66 -8.94
CA ILE A 82 10.39 -0.13 -7.92
C ILE A 82 10.68 0.66 -6.64
N GLY A 83 11.25 -0.01 -5.63
CA GLY A 83 11.60 0.60 -4.33
C GLY A 83 10.41 0.85 -3.40
N GLY A 84 10.65 1.50 -2.26
CA GLY A 84 9.61 1.76 -1.25
C GLY A 84 8.54 2.78 -1.66
N GLY A 85 8.82 3.63 -2.66
CA GLY A 85 7.88 4.61 -3.19
C GLY A 85 8.05 6.04 -2.68
N TYR A 86 9.00 6.28 -1.76
CA TYR A 86 9.34 7.62 -1.25
C TYR A 86 9.75 8.62 -2.34
N SER A 87 10.29 8.16 -3.48
CA SER A 87 10.61 9.01 -4.62
C SER A 87 9.40 9.33 -5.50
N VAL A 88 8.40 8.44 -5.54
CA VAL A 88 7.24 8.52 -6.43
C VAL A 88 6.13 9.35 -5.80
N ILE A 89 5.97 9.26 -4.47
CA ILE A 89 4.94 9.99 -3.73
C ILE A 89 5.04 11.51 -3.97
N PRO A 90 6.20 12.18 -3.75
CA PRO A 90 6.30 13.61 -4.01
C PRO A 90 6.09 13.97 -5.47
N LYS A 91 6.64 13.19 -6.41
CA LYS A 91 6.45 13.42 -7.86
C LYS A 91 4.98 13.34 -8.27
N ALA A 92 4.22 12.41 -7.69
CA ALA A 92 2.79 12.30 -7.92
C ALA A 92 2.06 13.53 -7.36
N LEU A 93 2.38 13.94 -6.12
CA LEU A 93 1.77 15.10 -5.46
C LEU A 93 2.10 16.44 -6.15
N THR A 94 3.26 16.57 -6.80
CA THR A 94 3.62 17.76 -7.59
C THR A 94 3.00 17.78 -8.99
N GLY A 95 2.20 16.77 -9.36
CA GLY A 95 1.55 16.69 -10.67
C GLY A 95 2.52 16.39 -11.81
N THR A 96 3.69 15.81 -11.53
CA THR A 96 4.73 15.52 -12.54
C THR A 96 4.28 14.43 -13.52
N PHE A 97 3.39 13.53 -13.09
CA PHE A 97 2.90 12.43 -13.91
C PHE A 97 1.57 12.75 -14.59
N PRO A 98 1.42 12.43 -15.88
CA PRO A 98 0.11 12.45 -16.53
C PRO A 98 -0.89 11.53 -15.82
N VAL A 99 -2.18 11.87 -15.84
CA VAL A 99 -3.22 11.13 -15.11
C VAL A 99 -3.23 9.64 -15.46
N MET A 100 -3.10 9.26 -16.74
CA MET A 100 -3.06 7.84 -17.14
C MET A 100 -1.81 7.12 -16.64
N VAL A 101 -0.68 7.82 -16.54
CA VAL A 101 0.58 7.24 -16.04
C VAL A 101 0.46 6.88 -14.57
N LEU A 102 -0.35 7.60 -13.77
CA LEU A 102 -0.60 7.24 -12.37
C LEU A 102 -1.19 5.84 -12.23
N LEU A 103 -2.17 5.49 -13.08
CA LEU A 103 -2.81 4.17 -13.04
C LEU A 103 -1.86 3.06 -13.54
N ILE A 104 -1.05 3.35 -14.55
CA ILE A 104 -0.01 2.43 -15.05
C ILE A 104 1.04 2.17 -13.96
N LEU A 105 1.53 3.24 -13.31
CA LEU A 105 2.48 3.14 -12.20
C LEU A 105 1.87 2.40 -11.02
N PHE A 106 0.60 2.63 -10.70
CA PHE A 106 -0.10 1.89 -9.67
C PHE A 106 -0.12 0.38 -9.97
N ALA A 107 -0.51 -0.01 -11.18
CA ALA A 107 -0.56 -1.42 -11.59
C ALA A 107 0.85 -2.06 -11.61
N ALA A 108 1.85 -1.36 -12.14
CA ALA A 108 3.23 -1.82 -12.17
C ALA A 108 3.78 -2.01 -10.74
N ARG A 109 3.59 -1.02 -9.86
CA ARG A 109 4.04 -1.08 -8.47
C ARG A 109 3.30 -2.13 -7.65
N PHE A 110 2.02 -2.34 -7.94
CA PHE A 110 1.26 -3.41 -7.31
C PHE A 110 1.88 -4.77 -7.66
N GLY A 111 2.16 -5.01 -8.94
CA GLY A 111 2.84 -6.21 -9.40
C GLY A 111 4.23 -6.40 -8.78
N THR A 112 5.08 -5.37 -8.81
CA THR A 112 6.44 -5.44 -8.23
C THR A 112 6.41 -5.65 -6.73
N THR A 113 5.43 -5.08 -6.02
CA THR A 113 5.22 -5.30 -4.57
C THR A 113 4.83 -6.75 -4.29
N MET A 114 3.88 -7.30 -5.04
CA MET A 114 3.45 -8.70 -4.87
C MET A 114 4.60 -9.67 -5.14
N ILE A 115 5.36 -9.47 -6.22
CA ILE A 115 6.50 -10.32 -6.58
C ILE A 115 7.61 -10.21 -5.52
N SER A 116 8.00 -8.99 -5.14
CA SER A 116 9.12 -8.76 -4.21
C SER A 116 8.82 -9.27 -2.80
N TYR A 117 7.62 -9.00 -2.28
CA TYR A 117 7.25 -9.49 -0.96
C TYR A 117 6.92 -10.99 -0.98
N GLY A 118 6.22 -11.43 -2.03
CA GLY A 118 5.83 -12.83 -2.22
C GLY A 118 7.02 -13.77 -2.37
N SER A 119 8.14 -13.32 -2.94
CA SER A 119 9.37 -14.11 -3.06
C SER A 119 10.08 -14.36 -1.73
N GLY A 120 9.62 -13.77 -0.63
CA GLY A 120 10.24 -13.91 0.69
C GLY A 120 11.50 -13.07 0.89
N ALA A 121 11.74 -12.05 0.04
CA ALA A 121 12.84 -11.13 0.25
C ALA A 121 12.62 -10.34 1.55
N PRO A 122 13.69 -10.05 2.33
CA PRO A 122 13.57 -9.29 3.57
C PRO A 122 13.09 -7.87 3.27
N GLY A 123 11.89 -7.52 3.74
CA GLY A 123 11.29 -6.23 3.49
C GLY A 123 9.92 -6.06 4.15
N GLY A 124 9.42 -4.83 4.12
CA GLY A 124 8.09 -4.47 4.61
C GLY A 124 7.13 -4.10 3.48
N ILE A 125 5.83 -4.29 3.73
CA ILE A 125 4.75 -3.90 2.80
C ILE A 125 4.25 -2.47 3.02
N PHE A 126 4.69 -1.84 4.11
CA PHE A 126 4.15 -0.57 4.58
C PHE A 126 4.35 0.59 3.59
N ALA A 127 5.59 0.93 3.26
CA ALA A 127 5.89 2.04 2.35
C ALA A 127 5.30 1.83 0.93
N PRO A 128 5.36 0.62 0.33
CA PRO A 128 4.67 0.36 -0.94
C PRO A 128 3.17 0.62 -0.88
N MET A 129 2.49 0.28 0.22
CA MET A 129 1.06 0.57 0.39
C MET A 129 0.77 2.07 0.39
N LEU A 130 1.60 2.88 1.05
CA LEU A 130 1.45 4.34 1.02
C LEU A 130 1.54 4.85 -0.42
N ALA A 131 2.55 4.41 -1.17
CA ALA A 131 2.76 4.83 -2.56
C ALA A 131 1.62 4.40 -3.50
N LEU A 132 1.12 3.17 -3.35
CA LEU A 132 -0.05 2.69 -4.10
C LEU A 132 -1.30 3.53 -3.78
N GLY A 133 -1.50 3.83 -2.48
CA GLY A 133 -2.55 4.72 -2.01
C GLY A 133 -2.49 6.11 -2.64
N THR A 134 -1.29 6.71 -2.68
CA THR A 134 -1.05 8.01 -3.30
C THR A 134 -1.36 8.00 -4.80
N LEU A 135 -0.83 7.03 -5.55
CA LEU A 135 -1.00 6.96 -7.00
C LEU A 135 -2.46 6.80 -7.39
N PHE A 136 -3.17 5.87 -6.75
CA PHE A 136 -4.58 5.66 -7.01
C PHE A 136 -5.43 6.85 -6.54
N GLY A 137 -5.08 7.47 -5.41
CA GLY A 137 -5.77 8.66 -4.92
C GLY A 137 -5.61 9.89 -5.80
N MET A 138 -4.39 10.15 -6.30
CA MET A 138 -4.17 11.19 -7.30
C MET A 138 -5.02 10.94 -8.55
N TRP A 139 -5.01 9.70 -9.06
CA TRP A 139 -5.80 9.32 -10.23
C TRP A 139 -7.30 9.52 -9.99
N PHE A 140 -7.82 9.01 -8.86
CA PHE A 140 -9.23 9.16 -8.49
C PHE A 140 -9.62 10.63 -8.34
N GLY A 141 -8.78 11.43 -7.67
CA GLY A 141 -9.03 12.84 -7.44
C GLY A 141 -9.08 13.66 -8.73
N HIS A 142 -8.19 13.39 -9.69
CA HIS A 142 -8.23 14.01 -11.02
C HIS A 142 -9.54 13.68 -11.77
N TYR A 143 -9.97 12.43 -11.72
CA TYR A 143 -11.23 12.01 -12.33
C TYR A 143 -12.46 12.59 -11.62
N ALA A 144 -12.43 12.65 -10.29
CA ALA A 144 -13.50 13.25 -9.51
C ALA A 144 -13.65 14.74 -9.85
N GLY A 145 -12.54 15.48 -9.98
CA GLY A 145 -12.57 16.89 -10.43
C GLY A 145 -13.13 17.06 -11.85
N PHE A 146 -12.83 16.12 -12.76
CA PHE A 146 -13.36 16.15 -14.12
C PHE A 146 -14.88 15.89 -14.18
N TYR A 147 -15.39 14.92 -13.41
CA TYR A 147 -16.82 14.58 -13.40
C TYR A 147 -17.67 15.53 -12.54
N PHE A 148 -17.08 16.16 -11.52
CA PHE A 148 -17.76 17.06 -10.60
C PHE A 148 -17.11 18.44 -10.56
N PRO A 149 -17.07 19.19 -11.68
CA PRO A 149 -16.36 20.48 -11.76
C PRO A 149 -16.94 21.58 -10.86
N GLY A 150 -18.17 21.40 -10.36
CA GLY A 150 -18.81 22.32 -9.42
C GLY A 150 -18.40 22.13 -7.95
N ILE A 151 -17.58 21.12 -7.65
CA ILE A 151 -17.05 20.85 -6.30
C ILE A 151 -15.55 21.16 -6.35
N ASP A 152 -15.06 22.00 -5.43
CA ASP A 152 -13.62 22.27 -5.31
C ASP A 152 -12.89 21.02 -4.80
N ILE A 153 -12.39 20.23 -5.75
CA ILE A 153 -11.73 18.94 -5.53
C ILE A 153 -10.24 19.11 -5.79
N ARG A 154 -9.45 18.86 -4.74
CA ARG A 154 -7.99 18.79 -4.82
C ARG A 154 -7.53 17.34 -4.89
N PRO A 155 -6.95 16.87 -6.01
CA PRO A 155 -6.48 15.48 -6.15
C PRO A 155 -5.51 15.04 -5.05
N GLU A 156 -4.71 15.97 -4.55
CA GLU A 156 -3.73 15.74 -3.49
C GLU A 156 -4.41 15.34 -2.17
N SER A 157 -5.63 15.82 -1.89
CA SER A 157 -6.41 15.40 -0.73
C SER A 157 -6.78 13.91 -0.81
N PHE A 158 -7.14 13.42 -2.01
CA PHE A 158 -7.43 12.00 -2.23
C PHE A 158 -6.17 11.15 -2.20
N ALA A 159 -5.03 11.68 -2.64
CA ALA A 159 -3.74 11.01 -2.54
C ALA A 159 -3.37 10.74 -1.07
N VAL A 160 -3.49 11.74 -0.21
CA VAL A 160 -3.23 11.63 1.24
C VAL A 160 -4.26 10.70 1.90
N ALA A 161 -5.54 10.84 1.57
CA ALA A 161 -6.57 9.92 2.07
C ALA A 161 -6.30 8.47 1.65
N GLY A 162 -5.84 8.26 0.41
CA GLY A 162 -5.53 6.95 -0.16
C GLY A 162 -4.33 6.27 0.52
N MET A 163 -3.29 7.03 0.88
CA MET A 163 -2.14 6.53 1.67
C MET A 163 -2.63 5.81 2.93
N ALA A 164 -3.49 6.49 3.70
CA ALA A 164 -4.04 5.94 4.93
C ALA A 164 -5.04 4.82 4.65
N ALA A 165 -5.92 4.98 3.67
CA ALA A 165 -7.03 4.07 3.40
C ALA A 165 -6.57 2.65 3.06
N LEU A 166 -5.56 2.50 2.18
CA LEU A 166 -5.05 1.17 1.83
C LEU A 166 -4.42 0.46 3.03
N PHE A 167 -3.67 1.21 3.84
CA PHE A 167 -3.12 0.68 5.09
C PHE A 167 -4.24 0.24 6.04
N CYS A 168 -5.27 1.05 6.23
CA CYS A 168 -6.38 0.75 7.14
C CYS A 168 -7.18 -0.48 6.69
N ALA A 169 -7.51 -0.58 5.40
CA ALA A 169 -8.22 -1.73 4.83
C ALA A 169 -7.42 -3.04 4.96
N THR A 170 -6.10 -2.95 4.83
CA THR A 170 -5.19 -4.11 4.82
C THR A 170 -4.82 -4.56 6.24
N VAL A 171 -4.46 -3.61 7.10
CA VAL A 171 -3.86 -3.84 8.43
C VAL A 171 -4.88 -3.82 9.56
N ARG A 172 -6.05 -3.18 9.38
CA ARG A 172 -7.09 -3.01 10.42
C ARG A 172 -6.67 -2.13 11.59
N ALA A 173 -5.91 -1.08 11.31
CA ALA A 173 -5.46 -0.11 12.31
C ALA A 173 -5.80 1.32 11.89
N PRO A 174 -7.09 1.73 11.92
CA PRO A 174 -7.54 3.01 11.40
C PRO A 174 -6.91 4.22 12.10
N LEU A 175 -6.88 4.21 13.44
CA LEU A 175 -6.28 5.30 14.21
C LEU A 175 -4.79 5.46 13.92
N THR A 176 -4.07 4.34 13.82
CA THR A 176 -2.64 4.33 13.47
C THR A 176 -2.40 4.86 12.07
N GLY A 177 -3.20 4.43 11.08
CA GLY A 177 -3.07 4.88 9.70
C GLY A 177 -3.31 6.38 9.54
N ILE A 178 -4.34 6.90 10.21
CA ILE A 178 -4.65 8.34 10.22
C ILE A 178 -3.52 9.13 10.87
N ALA A 179 -3.11 8.75 12.10
CA ALA A 179 -2.07 9.45 12.84
C ALA A 179 -0.73 9.45 12.08
N LEU A 180 -0.34 8.31 11.53
CA LEU A 180 0.90 8.18 10.78
C LEU A 180 0.88 9.06 9.53
N THR A 181 -0.21 9.03 8.77
CA THR A 181 -0.32 9.83 7.54
C THR A 181 -0.22 11.32 7.87
N ILE A 182 -0.90 11.78 8.93
CA ILE A 182 -0.80 13.16 9.40
C ILE A 182 0.63 13.52 9.81
N GLU A 183 1.32 12.66 10.55
CA GLU A 183 2.71 12.91 10.96
C GLU A 183 3.67 12.95 9.78
N MET A 184 3.47 12.08 8.77
CA MET A 184 4.34 12.03 7.58
C MET A 184 4.11 13.19 6.62
N THR A 185 2.89 13.72 6.53
CA THR A 185 2.53 14.78 5.58
C THR A 185 2.38 16.16 6.21
N GLY A 186 2.29 16.25 7.54
CA GLY A 186 2.11 17.48 8.32
C GLY A 186 0.75 18.19 8.12
N ASN A 187 -0.23 17.54 7.45
CA ASN A 187 -1.45 18.21 7.00
C ASN A 187 -2.68 17.83 7.81
N TYR A 188 -2.90 18.56 8.89
CA TYR A 188 -4.00 18.35 9.84
C TYR A 188 -5.38 18.76 9.30
N PHE A 189 -5.46 19.61 8.26
CA PHE A 189 -6.72 20.03 7.66
C PHE A 189 -7.49 18.89 6.98
N LEU A 190 -6.81 17.79 6.69
CA LEU A 190 -7.39 16.59 6.07
C LEU A 190 -7.90 15.56 7.08
N ILE A 191 -7.96 15.88 8.38
CA ILE A 191 -8.37 14.92 9.41
C ILE A 191 -9.77 14.33 9.17
N LEU A 192 -10.74 15.17 8.77
CA LEU A 192 -12.11 14.74 8.53
C LEU A 192 -12.22 13.77 7.33
N PRO A 193 -11.71 14.10 6.12
CA PRO A 193 -11.72 13.16 5.00
C PRO A 193 -10.88 11.90 5.28
N LEU A 194 -9.78 11.99 6.04
CA LEU A 194 -9.00 10.83 6.48
C LEU A 194 -9.83 9.88 7.34
N ILE A 195 -10.53 10.40 8.36
CA ILE A 195 -11.40 9.59 9.23
C ILE A 195 -12.47 8.89 8.39
N ILE A 196 -13.18 9.62 7.53
CA ILE A 196 -14.26 9.06 6.70
C ILE A 196 -13.72 7.95 5.80
N THR A 197 -12.63 8.22 5.07
CA THR A 197 -12.06 7.25 4.12
C THR A 197 -11.55 6.00 4.85
N CYS A 198 -10.76 6.18 5.93
CA CYS A 198 -10.14 5.08 6.65
C CYS A 198 -11.15 4.20 7.39
N LEU A 199 -12.15 4.80 8.05
CA LEU A 199 -13.19 4.03 8.73
C LEU A 199 -14.05 3.28 7.71
N THR A 200 -14.46 3.93 6.62
CA THR A 200 -15.24 3.29 5.56
C THR A 200 -14.46 2.13 4.93
N ALA A 201 -13.18 2.34 4.60
CA ALA A 201 -12.33 1.29 4.04
C ALA A 201 -12.18 0.10 5.01
N THR A 202 -12.04 0.37 6.31
CA THR A 202 -11.96 -0.67 7.34
C THR A 202 -13.28 -1.45 7.43
N VAL A 203 -14.41 -0.76 7.58
CA VAL A 203 -15.74 -1.40 7.69
C VAL A 203 -16.07 -2.22 6.45
N VAL A 204 -15.85 -1.68 5.25
CA VAL A 204 -16.13 -2.39 3.99
C VAL A 204 -15.26 -3.65 3.88
N ALA A 205 -13.97 -3.52 4.13
CA ALA A 205 -13.10 -4.68 4.05
C ALA A 205 -13.46 -5.72 5.13
N GLU A 206 -13.95 -5.32 6.31
CA GLU A 206 -14.43 -6.25 7.34
C GLU A 206 -15.72 -6.95 6.91
N GLY A 207 -16.67 -6.19 6.36
CA GLY A 207 -17.93 -6.72 5.81
C GLY A 207 -17.72 -7.72 4.68
N LEU A 208 -16.64 -7.58 3.90
CA LEU A 208 -16.23 -8.53 2.88
C LEU A 208 -15.46 -9.76 3.42
N GLY A 209 -15.31 -9.89 4.75
CA GLY A 209 -14.62 -11.01 5.39
C GLY A 209 -13.09 -10.96 5.31
N GLY A 210 -12.51 -9.81 4.97
CA GLY A 210 -11.07 -9.62 4.90
C GLY A 210 -10.42 -9.69 6.28
N LYS A 211 -9.33 -10.44 6.42
CA LYS A 211 -8.59 -10.58 7.69
C LYS A 211 -7.42 -9.58 7.77
N PRO A 212 -7.05 -9.09 8.97
CA PRO A 212 -5.85 -8.26 9.14
C PRO A 212 -4.61 -8.99 8.62
N ILE A 213 -3.86 -8.36 7.72
CA ILE A 213 -2.75 -9.02 7.01
C ILE A 213 -1.68 -9.54 7.96
N TYR A 214 -1.30 -8.77 8.98
CA TYR A 214 -0.25 -9.20 9.91
C TYR A 214 -0.67 -10.38 10.78
N THR A 215 -1.96 -10.51 11.10
CA THR A 215 -2.49 -11.70 11.79
C THR A 215 -2.46 -12.94 10.88
N VAL A 216 -2.75 -12.76 9.58
CA VAL A 216 -2.66 -13.84 8.58
C VAL A 216 -1.20 -14.29 8.42
N LEU A 217 -0.28 -13.35 8.26
CA LEU A 217 1.15 -13.63 8.13
C LEU A 217 1.72 -14.32 9.38
N LEU A 218 1.37 -13.84 10.58
CA LEU A 218 1.78 -14.47 11.85
C LEU A 218 1.30 -15.93 11.93
N ARG A 219 0.02 -16.18 11.64
CA ARG A 219 -0.54 -17.54 11.66
C ARG A 219 0.15 -18.44 10.63
N ARG A 220 0.47 -17.91 9.45
CA ARG A 220 1.23 -18.61 8.42
C ARG A 220 2.60 -19.04 8.94
N THR A 221 3.36 -18.12 9.54
CA THR A 221 4.68 -18.40 10.11
C THR A 221 4.60 -19.47 11.21
N LEU A 222 3.66 -19.35 12.16
CA LEU A 222 3.47 -20.34 13.22
C LEU A 222 3.16 -21.74 12.67
N ASN A 223 2.34 -21.84 11.62
CA ASN A 223 2.02 -23.12 10.98
C ASN A 223 3.22 -23.74 10.27
N LEU A 224 4.09 -22.92 9.67
CA LEU A 224 5.32 -23.40 9.06
C LEU A 224 6.32 -23.89 10.11
N SER A 225 6.49 -23.16 11.22
CA SER A 225 7.34 -23.59 12.35
C SER A 225 6.92 -24.94 12.92
N LYS A 226 5.61 -25.15 13.15
CA LYS A 226 5.09 -26.45 13.64
C LYS A 226 5.40 -27.61 12.69
N LYS A 227 5.32 -27.39 11.37
CA LYS A 227 5.66 -28.44 10.38
C LYS A 227 7.14 -28.82 10.43
N VAL A 228 8.02 -27.86 10.69
CA VAL A 228 9.46 -28.12 10.83
C VAL A 228 9.74 -28.94 12.09
N GLU A 229 9.10 -28.61 13.22
CA GLU A 229 9.25 -29.35 14.48
C GLU A 229 8.75 -30.80 14.39
N VAL A 230 7.59 -31.03 13.75
CA VAL A 230 7.05 -32.39 13.56
C VAL A 230 7.89 -33.19 12.55
N GLY A 231 8.48 -32.54 11.55
CA GLY A 231 9.35 -33.18 10.55
C GLY A 231 10.72 -33.57 11.08
N SER A 232 11.27 -32.85 12.08
CA SER A 232 12.58 -33.16 12.67
C SER A 232 12.50 -34.25 13.76
N GLY A 233 11.36 -34.42 14.42
CA GLY A 233 11.13 -35.45 15.44
C GLY A 233 10.91 -36.88 14.90
N GLY A 234 10.74 -37.06 13.59
CA GLY A 234 10.50 -38.37 12.96
C GLY A 234 11.75 -39.14 12.50
N THR A 235 12.95 -38.55 12.66
CA THR A 235 14.22 -39.09 12.12
C THR A 235 15.17 -39.69 13.16
N SER A 236 14.75 -39.88 14.42
CA SER A 236 15.64 -40.39 15.50
C SER A 236 15.29 -41.78 16.05
N THR A 237 14.62 -42.64 15.28
CA THR A 237 14.44 -44.05 15.64
C THR A 237 14.68 -44.93 14.42
N GLY A 238 15.93 -45.39 14.25
CA GLY A 238 16.36 -46.35 13.25
C GLY A 238 17.73 -46.89 13.65
#